data_AF-A0A2D7XCP7-F1
#
_entry.id   AF-A0A2D7XCP7-F1
#
_cell.length_a   1.000
_cell.length_b   1.000
_cell.length_c   1.000
_cell.angle_alpha   90.00
_cell.angle_beta   90.00
_cell.angle_gamma   90.00
#
_symmetry.space_group_name_H-M   'P 1'
#
loop_
_entity.id
_entity.type
_entity.pdbx_description
1 polymer ?
#
loop_
_entity_poly.entity_id
_entity_poly.type
_entity_poly.pdbx_seq_one_letter_code
_entity_poly.pdbx_strand_id
1 'polypeptide(L)' 'MALTKAVVADKVEVVTTQDEEGNDVTSVQVRTTTKVLEDGAVISQSYHRHVIQSGGDWSSEPSNVQAICNAVFS' A
#
# COMPACT_ATOMS: atom_id res chain seq x y z
N MET A 1 -7.92 -29.37 -6.06
CA MET A 1 -7.85 -28.35 -7.12
C MET A 1 -8.88 -27.26 -6.85
N ALA A 2 -8.52 -26.36 -5.95
CA ALA A 2 -9.25 -25.12 -5.71
C ALA A 2 -8.37 -23.93 -6.11
N LEU A 3 -8.89 -23.10 -7.01
CA LEU A 3 -8.28 -21.81 -7.34
C LEU A 3 -8.82 -20.73 -6.41
N THR A 4 -7.92 -20.01 -5.74
CA THR A 4 -8.28 -18.90 -4.84
C THR A 4 -7.60 -17.61 -5.28
N LYS A 5 -8.33 -16.48 -5.22
CA LYS A 5 -7.78 -15.14 -5.42
C LYS A 5 -7.58 -14.45 -4.08
N ALA A 6 -6.39 -13.92 -3.83
CA ALA A 6 -6.09 -13.09 -2.67
C ALA A 6 -5.64 -11.70 -3.12
N VAL A 7 -6.21 -10.64 -2.53
CA VAL A 7 -5.82 -9.25 -2.79
C VAL A 7 -5.42 -8.64 -1.44
N VAL A 8 -4.16 -8.25 -1.31
CA VAL A 8 -3.58 -7.80 -0.04
C VAL A 8 -2.64 -6.61 -0.25
N ALA A 9 -2.69 -5.64 0.65
CA ALA A 9 -1.65 -4.62 0.79
C ALA A 9 -0.44 -5.26 1.46
N ASP A 10 0.47 -5.82 0.66
CA ASP A 10 1.57 -6.66 1.15
C ASP A 10 2.83 -5.87 1.52
N LYS A 11 2.90 -4.59 1.09
CA LYS A 11 3.97 -3.67 1.46
C LYS A 11 3.41 -2.27 1.64
N VAL A 12 3.75 -1.64 2.75
CA VAL A 12 3.47 -0.23 3.04
C VAL A 12 4.76 0.41 3.52
N GLU A 13 5.18 1.50 2.89
CA GLU A 13 6.44 2.18 3.18
C GLU A 13 6.18 3.67 3.42
N VAL A 14 6.76 4.22 4.49
CA VAL A 14 6.76 5.67 4.75
C VAL A 14 8.05 6.23 4.17
N VAL A 15 7.94 7.20 3.28
CA VAL A 15 9.10 7.81 2.60
C VAL A 15 9.05 9.31 2.81
N THR A 16 10.10 9.83 3.44
CA THR A 16 10.34 11.27 3.60
C THR A 16 11.40 11.70 2.58
N THR A 17 11.05 12.66 1.75
CA THR A 17 11.94 13.32 0.78
C THR A 17 11.91 14.83 1.02
N GLN A 18 12.63 15.60 0.21
CA GLN A 18 12.54 17.06 0.23
C GLN A 18 11.81 17.56 -1.02
N ASP A 19 11.01 18.62 -0.87
CA ASP A 19 10.45 19.36 -2.00
C ASP A 19 11.51 20.27 -2.65
N GLU A 20 11.11 21.04 -3.68
CA GLU A 20 12.01 21.95 -4.39
C GLU A 20 12.55 23.08 -3.50
N GLU A 21 11.90 23.36 -2.38
CA GLU A 21 12.24 24.41 -1.41
C GLU A 21 13.09 23.86 -0.25
N GLY A 22 13.34 22.54 -0.22
CA GLY A 22 14.13 21.86 0.80
C GLY A 22 13.34 21.48 2.06
N ASN A 23 12.01 21.58 2.03
CA ASN A 23 11.18 21.16 3.16
C ASN A 23 10.95 19.64 3.11
N ASP A 24 10.93 19.01 4.28
CA ASP A 24 10.62 17.59 4.39
C ASP A 24 9.15 17.33 4.02
N VAL A 25 8.95 16.46 3.02
CA VAL A 25 7.65 15.98 2.58
C VAL A 25 7.58 14.47 2.78
N THR A 26 6.56 14.02 3.50
CA THR A 26 6.36 12.60 3.78
C THR A 26 5.20 12.05 2.95
N SER A 27 5.38 10.85 2.42
CA SER A 27 4.39 10.11 1.66
C SER A 27 4.32 8.66 2.11
N VAL A 28 3.16 8.02 1.94
CA VAL A 28 2.95 6.59 2.21
C VAL A 28 2.80 5.87 0.87
N GLN A 29 3.72 4.96 0.57
CA GLN A 29 3.67 4.13 -0.64
C GLN A 29 3.07 2.77 -0.32
N VAL A 30 1.98 2.41 -0.99
CA VAL A 30 1.26 1.15 -0.77
C VAL A 30 1.41 0.27 -2.00
N ARG A 31 1.76 -1.00 -1.78
CA ARG A 31 1.71 -2.04 -2.81
C ARG A 31 0.57 -3.00 -2.51
N THR A 32 -0.32 -3.13 -3.48
CA THR A 32 -1.36 -4.16 -3.51
C THR A 32 -0.90 -5.30 -4.38
N THR A 33 -0.85 -6.50 -3.82
CA THR A 33 -0.57 -7.73 -4.55
C THR A 33 -1.87 -8.50 -4.77
N THR A 34 -2.13 -8.85 -6.03
CA THR A 34 -3.18 -9.80 -6.39
C THR A 34 -2.54 -11.14 -6.71
N LYS A 35 -2.86 -12.18 -5.94
CA LYS A 35 -2.34 -13.55 -6.11
C LYS A 35 -3.44 -14.49 -6.54
N VAL A 36 -3.12 -15.40 -7.46
CA VAL A 36 -3.94 -16.58 -7.78
C VAL A 36 -3.20 -17.80 -7.23
N LEU A 37 -3.90 -18.59 -6.41
CA LEU A 37 -3.35 -19.75 -5.72
C LEU A 37 -4.04 -21.02 -6.19
N GLU A 38 -3.29 -22.10 -6.38
CA GLU A 38 -3.78 -23.46 -6.58
C GLU A 38 -3.36 -24.32 -5.40
N ASP A 39 -4.35 -24.84 -4.66
CA ASP A 39 -4.15 -25.67 -3.47
C ASP A 39 -3.13 -25.04 -2.46
N GLY A 40 -3.17 -23.70 -2.35
CA GLY A 40 -2.32 -22.90 -1.46
C GLY A 40 -0.98 -22.43 -2.05
N ALA A 41 -0.58 -22.92 -3.22
CA ALA A 41 0.63 -22.47 -3.92
C ALA A 41 0.31 -21.28 -4.84
N VAL A 42 1.14 -20.23 -4.81
CA VAL A 42 0.97 -19.08 -5.73
C VAL A 42 1.38 -19.49 -7.13
N ILE A 43 0.45 -19.45 -8.08
CA ILE A 43 0.70 -19.77 -9.49
C ILE A 43 0.82 -18.52 -10.37
N SER A 44 0.24 -17.40 -9.94
CA SER A 44 0.35 -16.11 -10.62
C SER A 44 0.18 -14.98 -9.61
N GLN A 45 0.86 -13.86 -9.85
CA GLN A 45 0.69 -12.66 -9.06
C GLN A 45 0.96 -11.40 -9.88
N SER A 46 0.26 -10.32 -9.55
CA SER A 46 0.48 -8.99 -10.09
C SER A 46 0.59 -7.97 -8.97
N TYR A 47 1.28 -6.87 -9.26
CA TYR A 47 1.57 -5.80 -8.31
C TYR A 47 1.03 -4.48 -8.84
N HIS A 48 0.35 -3.74 -7.98
CA HIS A 48 -0.04 -2.35 -8.23
C HIS A 48 0.48 -1.48 -7.08
N ARG A 49 1.00 -0.30 -7.40
CA ARG A 49 1.44 0.66 -6.38
C ARG A 49 0.70 1.98 -6.54
N HIS A 50 0.37 2.58 -5.41
CA HIS A 50 -0.11 3.95 -5.34
C HIS A 50 0.59 4.67 -4.19
N VAL A 51 0.48 5.99 -4.18
CA VAL A 51 1.08 6.86 -3.16
C VAL A 51 -0.01 7.70 -2.53
N ILE A 52 0.02 7.81 -1.21
CA ILE A 52 -0.85 8.68 -0.42
C ILE A 52 0.02 9.80 0.14
N GLN A 53 -0.45 11.03 -0.03
CA GLN A 53 0.21 12.25 0.45
C GLN A 53 -0.54 12.80 1.67
N SER A 54 0.11 13.67 2.44
CA SER A 54 -0.56 14.44 3.48
C SER A 54 -1.73 15.25 2.89
N GLY A 55 -2.88 15.26 3.58
CA GLY A 55 -4.13 15.87 3.09
C GLY A 55 -4.93 15.03 2.08
N GLY A 56 -4.48 13.82 1.72
CA GLY A 56 -5.25 12.88 0.91
C GLY A 56 -6.42 12.22 1.66
N ASP A 57 -7.28 11.50 0.94
CA ASP A 57 -8.33 10.66 1.52
C ASP A 57 -7.92 9.18 1.46
N TRP A 58 -7.76 8.55 2.62
CA TRP A 58 -7.45 7.12 2.77
C TRP A 58 -8.58 6.35 3.45
N SER A 59 -9.80 6.91 3.54
CA SER A 59 -10.95 6.25 4.17
C SER A 59 -11.32 4.89 3.54
N SER A 60 -10.98 4.71 2.26
CA SER A 60 -11.24 3.49 1.49
C SER A 60 -10.06 2.50 1.51
N GLU A 61 -8.94 2.84 2.13
CA GLU A 61 -7.77 1.97 2.20
C GLU A 61 -7.96 0.82 3.22
N PRO A 62 -7.20 -0.28 3.13
CA PRO A 62 -7.19 -1.31 4.16
C PRO A 62 -6.81 -0.76 5.55
N SER A 63 -7.32 -1.37 6.62
CA SER A 63 -7.15 -0.87 7.99
C SER A 63 -5.69 -0.68 8.42
N ASN A 64 -4.77 -1.54 7.96
CA ASN A 64 -3.34 -1.39 8.22
C ASN A 64 -2.73 -0.16 7.52
N VAL A 65 -3.18 0.16 6.31
CA VAL A 65 -2.77 1.36 5.58
C VAL A 65 -3.35 2.60 6.27
N GLN A 66 -4.64 2.58 6.62
CA GLN A 66 -5.27 3.70 7.36
C GLN A 66 -4.54 4.01 8.67
N ALA A 67 -4.17 2.98 9.44
CA ALA A 67 -3.44 3.15 10.69
C ALA A 67 -2.08 3.83 10.49
N ILE A 68 -1.35 3.48 9.43
CA ILE A 68 -0.07 4.10 9.09
C ILE A 68 -0.28 5.55 8.64
N CYS A 69 -1.23 5.81 7.74
CA CYS A 69 -1.53 7.17 7.29
C CYS A 69 -1.92 8.09 8.45
N ASN A 70 -2.78 7.62 9.36
CA ASN A 70 -3.16 8.37 10.55
C ASN A 70 -1.95 8.68 11.45
N ALA A 71 -1.00 7.74 11.60
CA ALA A 71 0.18 7.95 12.44
C ALA A 71 1.24 8.88 11.82
N VAL A 72 1.27 8.97 10.49
CA VAL A 72 2.31 9.72 9.75
C VAL A 72 1.85 11.12 9.37
N PHE A 73 0.55 11.33 9.14
CA PHE A 73 -0.02 12.61 8.69
C PHE A 73 -0.74 13.39 9.79
N SER A 74 -0.70 12.94 11.05
CA SER A 74 -1.19 13.71 12.22
C SER A 74 -0.06 14.39 12.97
#